data_AF-A0A935GP65-F1
#
_entry.id   AF-A0A935GP65-F1
#
_cell.length_a   1.000
_cell.length_b   1.000
_cell.length_c   1.000
_cell.angle_alpha   90.00
_cell.angle_beta   90.00
_cell.angle_gamma   90.00
#
_symmetry.space_group_name_H-M   'P 1'
#
loop_
_entity.id
_entity.type
_entity.pdbx_description
1 polymer ?
#
loop_
_entity_poly.entity_id
_entity_poly.type
_entity_poly.pdbx_seq_one_letter_code
_entity_poly.pdbx_strand_id
1 'polypeptide(L)' 'MHRADLEHIIRAAAAITNEYELVVIGSQSILGTQTDLPEVLVQSMEADIYPLQHPELADLIDGAIGEASPFLKP' A
#
# COMPACT_ATOMS: atom_id res chain seq x y z
N MET A 1 3.53 -0.11 -10.45
CA MET A 1 2.94 -1.29 -9.80
C MET A 1 1.61 -1.63 -10.46
N HIS A 2 1.22 -2.90 -10.45
CA HIS A 2 -0.07 -3.39 -10.91
C HIS A 2 -0.99 -3.73 -9.73
N ARG A 3 -2.27 -4.02 -10.01
CA ARG A 3 -3.28 -4.34 -8.98
C ARG A 3 -2.84 -5.46 -8.02
N ALA A 4 -2.17 -6.49 -8.53
CA ALA A 4 -1.68 -7.60 -7.71
C ALA A 4 -0.65 -7.15 -6.66
N ASP A 5 0.16 -6.14 -6.97
CA ASP A 5 1.13 -5.55 -6.04
C ASP A 5 0.40 -4.79 -4.93
N LEU A 6 -0.61 -3.97 -5.30
CA LEU A 6 -1.44 -3.28 -4.32
C LEU A 6 -2.17 -4.26 -3.38
N GLU A 7 -2.71 -5.36 -3.91
CA GLU A 7 -3.30 -6.41 -3.08
C GLU A 7 -2.30 -7.05 -2.12
N HIS A 8 -1.04 -7.20 -2.54
CA HIS A 8 0.02 -7.70 -1.69
C HIS A 8 0.34 -6.71 -0.56
N ILE A 9 0.43 -5.41 -0.88
CA ILE A 9 0.63 -4.34 0.11
C ILE A 9 -0.52 -4.33 1.13
N ILE A 10 -1.78 -4.40 0.69
CA ILE A 10 -2.96 -4.44 1.57
C ILE A 10 -2.87 -5.63 2.54
N ARG A 11 -2.54 -6.83 2.04
CA ARG A 11 -2.40 -8.02 2.89
C ARG A 11 -1.24 -7.89 3.89
N ALA A 12 -0.12 -7.33 3.47
CA ALA A 12 1.04 -7.11 4.32
C ALA A 12 0.74 -6.07 5.42
N ALA A 13 0.15 -4.93 5.06
CA ALA A 13 -0.27 -3.89 6.00
C ALA A 13 -1.23 -4.42 7.08
N ALA A 14 -2.23 -5.20 6.66
CA ALA A 14 -3.17 -5.85 7.59
C ALA A 14 -2.45 -6.81 8.54
N ALA A 15 -1.50 -7.60 8.05
CA ALA A 15 -0.72 -8.53 8.87
C ALA A 15 0.23 -7.82 9.84
N ILE A 16 0.83 -6.69 9.45
CA ILE A 16 1.75 -5.89 10.27
C ILE A 16 1.01 -5.22 11.43
N THR A 17 -0.16 -4.65 11.15
CA THR A 17 -0.92 -3.85 12.12
C THR A 17 -1.96 -4.66 12.90
N ASN A 18 -2.27 -5.87 12.44
CA ASN A 18 -3.40 -6.68 12.92
C ASN A 18 -4.76 -5.96 12.78
N GLU A 19 -4.88 -5.13 11.73
CA GLU A 19 -6.09 -4.37 11.40
C GLU A 19 -6.79 -4.91 10.15
N TYR A 20 -8.12 -4.84 10.12
CA TYR A 20 -8.93 -5.36 9.02
C TYR A 20 -9.38 -4.28 8.03
N GLU A 21 -9.75 -3.10 8.54
CA GLU A 21 -10.20 -1.99 7.71
C GLU A 21 -9.03 -1.07 7.37
N LEU A 22 -8.66 -1.02 6.10
CA LEU A 22 -7.55 -0.22 5.58
C LEU A 22 -8.06 0.82 4.58
N VAL A 23 -7.44 1.98 4.57
CA VAL A 23 -7.70 3.06 3.62
C VAL A 23 -6.48 3.22 2.72
N VAL A 24 -6.68 3.08 1.41
CA VAL A 24 -5.68 3.40 0.39
C VAL A 24 -5.96 4.79 -0.16
N ILE A 25 -4.96 5.67 -0.16
CA ILE A 25 -5.07 7.03 -0.68
C ILE A 25 -4.07 7.28 -1.79
N GLY A 26 -4.10 8.49 -2.36
CA GLY A 26 -3.15 8.89 -3.39
C GLY A 26 -3.41 8.23 -4.74
N SER A 27 -2.41 8.32 -5.62
CA SER A 27 -2.55 7.97 -7.03
C SER A 27 -2.86 6.49 -7.27
N GLN A 28 -2.35 5.59 -6.44
CA GLN A 28 -2.51 4.15 -6.62
C GLN A 28 -3.85 3.59 -6.09
N SER A 29 -4.65 4.41 -5.40
CA SER A 29 -6.03 4.03 -5.03
C SER A 29 -6.89 3.67 -6.26
N ILE A 30 -6.55 4.20 -7.44
CA ILE A 30 -7.26 3.92 -8.70
C ILE A 30 -7.23 2.43 -9.06
N LEU A 31 -6.18 1.69 -8.68
CA LEU A 31 -6.06 0.24 -8.93
C LEU A 31 -7.10 -0.59 -8.17
N GLY A 32 -7.69 -0.03 -7.10
CA GLY A 32 -8.80 -0.65 -6.37
C GLY A 32 -10.16 -0.48 -7.05
N THR A 33 -10.28 0.47 -8.00
CA THR A 33 -11.57 0.88 -8.59
C THR A 33 -11.68 0.62 -10.09
N GLN A 34 -10.54 0.45 -10.79
CA GLN A 34 -10.46 0.26 -12.23
C GLN A 34 -9.57 -0.93 -12.58
N THR A 35 -9.92 -1.66 -13.65
CA THR A 35 -9.19 -2.87 -14.09
C THR A 35 -8.40 -2.68 -15.38
N ASP A 36 -8.75 -1.68 -16.20
CA ASP A 36 -8.10 -1.37 -17.47
C ASP A 36 -7.58 0.07 -17.43
N LEU A 37 -6.31 0.22 -17.06
CA LEU A 37 -5.67 1.51 -16.83
C LEU A 37 -4.57 1.74 -17.87
N PRO A 38 -4.46 2.96 -18.43
CA PRO A 38 -3.32 3.34 -19.25
C PRO A 38 -1.99 3.09 -18.54
N GLU A 39 -0.96 2.65 -19.29
CA GLU A 39 0.35 2.31 -18.73
C GLU A 39 0.98 3.45 -17.90
N VAL A 40 0.70 4.71 -18.26
CA VAL A 40 1.23 5.88 -17.52
C VAL A 40 0.74 5.93 -16.06
N LEU A 41 -0.41 5.34 -15.74
CA LEU A 41 -0.99 5.36 -14.39
C LEU A 41 -0.43 4.26 -13.47
N VAL A 42 0.30 3.29 -14.02
CA VAL A 42 0.89 2.15 -13.28
C VAL A 42 2.41 2.27 -13.13
N GLN A 43 2.99 3.43 -13.45
CA GLN A 43 4.44 3.66 -13.36
C GLN A 43 4.95 3.82 -11.92
N SER A 44 4.10 4.27 -10.97
CA SER A 44 4.48 4.40 -9.56
C SER A 44 4.71 3.04 -8.91
N MET A 45 5.74 2.93 -8.06
CA MET A 45 6.00 1.75 -7.23
C MET A 45 5.61 1.95 -5.76
N GLU A 46 5.00 3.09 -5.42
CA GLU A 46 4.58 3.45 -4.06
C GLU A 46 3.06 3.53 -3.95
N ALA A 47 2.51 3.14 -2.79
CA ALA A 47 1.11 3.30 -2.44
C ALA A 47 0.98 3.71 -0.97
N ASP A 48 0.13 4.71 -0.71
CA ASP A 48 -0.15 5.22 0.63
C ASP A 48 -1.31 4.48 1.27
N ILE A 49 -1.10 3.91 2.45
CA ILE A 49 -2.09 3.09 3.15
C ILE A 49 -2.01 3.27 4.66
N TYR A 50 -3.17 3.28 5.33
CA TYR A 50 -3.25 3.31 6.79
C TYR A 50 -4.49 2.57 7.32
N PRO A 51 -4.50 2.08 8.57
CA PRO A 51 -5.71 1.51 9.17
C PRO A 51 -6.77 2.56 9.50
N LEU A 52 -8.03 2.28 9.15
CA LEU A 52 -9.13 3.23 9.33
C LEU A 52 -9.31 3.64 10.79
N GLN A 53 -9.23 2.67 11.71
CA GLN A 53 -9.48 2.88 13.14
C GLN A 53 -8.23 3.36 13.89
N HIS A 54 -7.02 3.08 13.35
CA HIS A 54 -5.73 3.41 13.97
C HIS A 54 -4.74 4.00 12.95
N PRO A 55 -4.99 5.22 12.43
CA PRO A 55 -4.16 5.84 11.39
C PRO A 55 -2.68 6.04 11.79
N GLU A 56 -2.40 6.15 13.09
CA GLU A 56 -1.05 6.27 13.64
C GLU A 56 -0.17 5.04 13.37
N LEU A 57 -0.77 3.89 13.05
CA LEU A 57 -0.04 2.69 12.66
C LEU A 57 0.50 2.75 11.23
N ALA A 58 0.24 3.83 10.48
CA ALA A 58 0.88 4.08 9.18
C ALA A 58 2.41 4.06 9.28
N ASP A 59 2.99 4.65 10.33
CA ASP A 59 4.44 4.66 10.56
C ASP A 59 5.00 3.24 10.78
N LEU A 60 4.20 2.35 11.38
CA LEU A 60 4.58 0.95 11.55
C LEU A 60 4.60 0.20 10.21
N ILE A 61 3.65 0.50 9.32
CA ILE A 61 3.62 -0.06 7.96
C ILE A 61 4.84 0.43 7.17
N ASP A 62 5.08 1.75 7.17
CA ASP A 62 6.21 2.35 6.45
C ASP A 62 7.56 1.83 6.96
N GLY A 63 7.76 1.78 8.28
CA GLY A 63 8.99 1.22 8.86
C GLY A 63 9.19 -0.27 8.58
N ALA A 64 8.11 -1.01 8.34
CA ALA A 64 8.17 -2.45 8.06
C ALA A 64 8.35 -2.77 6.57
N ILE A 65 7.67 -2.08 5.65
CA ILE A 65 7.64 -2.43 4.22
C ILE A 65 7.75 -1.23 3.27
N GLY A 66 7.94 -0.03 3.78
CA GLY A 66 8.15 1.20 3.02
C GLY A 66 9.60 1.41 2.59
N GLU A 67 9.87 2.62 2.11
CA GLU A 67 11.22 3.04 1.71
C GLU A 67 12.17 2.98 2.91
N ALA A 68 13.40 2.51 2.70
CA ALA A 68 14.41 2.29 3.75
C ALA A 68 14.03 1.26 4.85
N SER A 69 12.96 0.48 4.67
CA SER A 69 12.67 -0.67 5.53
C SER A 69 13.75 -1.77 5.40
N PRO A 70 13.92 -2.64 6.41
CA PRO A 70 14.86 -3.78 6.32
C PRO A 70 14.58 -4.75 5.17
N PHE A 71 13.38 -4.68 4.57
CA PHE A 71 12.97 -5.47 3.42
C PHE A 71 13.44 -4.86 2.10
N LEU A 72 13.61 -3.53 2.04
CA LEU A 72 14.19 -2.83 0.89
C LEU A 72 15.72 -2.87 1.01
N LYS A 73 16.35 -3.97 0.55
CA LYS A 73 17.82 -3.98 0.40
C LYS A 73 18.22 -3.12 -0.80
N PRO A 74 19.26 -2.27 -0.68
CA PRO A 74 19.83 -1.54 -1.81
C PRO A 74 20.46 -2.48 -2.84
#